data_AF-A0A524CXK1-F1
#
_entry.id   AF-A0A524CXK1-F1
#
_cell.length_a   1.000
_cell.length_b   1.000
_cell.length_c   1.000
_cell.angle_alpha   90.00
_cell.angle_beta   90.00
_cell.angle_gamma   90.00
#
_symmetry.space_group_name_H-M   'P 1'
#
loop_
_entity.id
_entity.type
_entity.pdbx_description
1 polymer ?
#
loop_
_entity_poly.entity_id
_entity_poly.type
_entity_poly.pdbx_seq_one_letter_code
_entity_poly.pdbx_strand_id
1 'polypeptide(L)'
;MAAAGLTIPKTSTRAITSPSGTADSMEVLAPVTFTSEEVEEIISNLKACIIWGGSLDIAPADSVLIEVERPLHFDPIGLMIPSILAKKLSMGVKKIVLDVPVGEGTKFKTPMDGKKFAHLFKQIADNVGVVADCALTLAHQPIGHCIGPAIEAQEALTLLRDYAAGPNSLIEKSTSLAGIILEMGGKAKPDEGQLMAKEILRSGKAYKKMKEIIEIQGGNPEITPEEIKLGPHKKEFYSNKSGHITEVDNSIINQIAKAAGCPYSKTSGVQIYKKQGAMVKEGDKIFTIYSSSNTKLKRAEKIYNRTGGPIILGGMLIERI
;
A
#
# COMPACT_ATOMS: atom_id res chain seq x y z
N MET A 1 -1.49 -15.37 -3.64
CA MET A 1 -0.34 -15.82 -4.47
C MET A 1 0.42 -16.97 -3.79
N ALA A 2 1.10 -16.74 -2.67
CA ALA A 2 1.84 -17.80 -1.96
C ALA A 2 0.96 -18.99 -1.53
N ALA A 3 -0.27 -18.73 -1.11
CA ALA A 3 -1.26 -19.78 -0.80
C ALA A 3 -1.65 -20.65 -2.02
N ALA A 4 -1.39 -20.20 -3.25
CA ALA A 4 -1.56 -20.99 -4.48
C ALA A 4 -0.27 -21.75 -4.88
N GLY A 5 0.76 -21.71 -4.03
CA GLY A 5 2.03 -22.40 -4.24
C GLY A 5 3.01 -21.69 -5.17
N LEU A 6 2.85 -20.38 -5.40
CA LEU A 6 3.86 -19.57 -6.08
C LEU A 6 4.93 -19.10 -5.10
N THR A 7 6.18 -19.01 -5.57
CA THR A 7 7.28 -18.38 -4.83
C THR A 7 7.23 -16.87 -5.00
N ILE A 8 7.07 -16.13 -3.90
CA ILE A 8 6.87 -14.66 -3.89
C ILE A 8 7.82 -14.01 -2.85
N PRO A 9 9.09 -13.76 -3.22
CA PRO A 9 10.04 -13.10 -2.33
C PRO A 9 9.88 -11.57 -2.42
N LYS A 10 8.96 -11.00 -1.64
CA LYS A 10 8.61 -9.57 -1.76
C LYS A 10 9.60 -8.69 -1.00
N THR A 11 10.47 -8.02 -1.74
CA THR A 11 11.24 -6.88 -1.22
C THR A 11 10.43 -5.58 -1.33
N SER A 12 10.43 -4.81 -0.25
CA SER A 12 9.76 -3.52 -0.13
C SER A 12 10.73 -2.46 0.41
N THR A 13 10.50 -1.20 0.09
CA THR A 13 11.18 -0.08 0.74
C THR A 13 10.33 0.43 1.90
N ARG A 14 10.96 1.13 2.84
CA ARG A 14 10.24 1.99 3.80
C ARG A 14 9.71 3.23 3.09
N ALA A 15 8.75 3.89 3.73
CA ALA A 15 8.23 5.15 3.25
C ALA A 15 9.34 6.21 3.18
N ILE A 16 9.34 6.97 2.09
CA ILE A 16 10.19 8.16 1.92
C ILE A 16 9.29 9.39 1.86
N THR A 17 8.38 9.41 0.88
CA THR A 17 7.42 10.49 0.66
C THR A 17 5.99 10.10 1.03
N SER A 18 5.71 8.82 1.26
CA SER A 18 4.41 8.35 1.75
C SER A 18 4.33 8.42 3.28
N PRO A 19 3.12 8.39 3.86
CA PRO A 19 2.94 8.24 5.31
C PRO A 19 3.23 6.81 5.78
N SER A 20 3.18 5.82 4.90
CA SER A 20 3.43 4.41 5.22
C SER A 20 4.07 3.70 4.03
N GLY A 21 4.99 2.79 4.31
CA GLY A 21 5.63 1.91 3.33
C GLY A 21 5.27 0.48 3.70
N THR A 22 5.23 -0.43 2.71
CA THR A 22 4.88 -1.83 2.98
C THR A 22 5.80 -2.48 4.02
N ALA A 23 7.09 -2.11 4.04
CA ALA A 23 8.01 -2.56 5.07
C ALA A 23 7.63 -2.02 6.46
N ASP A 24 7.19 -0.77 6.56
CA ASP A 24 6.80 -0.17 7.84
C ASP A 24 5.53 -0.82 8.41
N SER A 25 4.53 -1.11 7.56
CA SER A 25 3.31 -1.83 7.98
C SER A 25 3.60 -3.29 8.32
N MET A 26 4.44 -3.99 7.54
CA MET A 26 4.83 -5.37 7.87
C MET A 26 5.61 -5.44 9.19
N GLU A 27 6.44 -4.44 9.48
CA GLU A 27 7.20 -4.34 10.72
C GLU A 27 6.34 -4.07 11.97
N VAL A 28 5.03 -3.93 11.82
CA VAL A 28 4.08 -3.98 12.95
C VAL A 28 3.76 -5.43 13.32
N LEU A 29 3.81 -6.35 12.35
CA LEU A 29 3.41 -7.75 12.50
C LEU A 29 4.61 -8.68 12.72
N ALA A 30 5.73 -8.45 12.03
CA ALA A 30 6.94 -9.26 12.14
C ALA A 30 8.19 -8.44 11.76
N PRO A 31 9.39 -8.82 12.22
CA PRO A 31 10.66 -8.28 11.70
C PRO A 31 10.71 -8.26 10.16
N VAL A 32 11.35 -7.22 9.60
CA VAL A 32 11.51 -7.05 8.14
C VAL A 32 12.96 -6.96 7.69
N THR A 33 13.89 -6.90 8.63
CA THR A 33 15.33 -6.79 8.40
C THR A 33 15.94 -8.16 8.59
N PHE A 34 16.56 -8.68 7.54
CA PHE A 34 17.20 -10.00 7.52
C PHE A 34 18.51 -9.93 6.74
N THR A 35 19.42 -10.85 7.00
CA THR A 35 20.60 -11.10 6.15
C THR A 35 20.21 -11.88 4.88
N SER A 36 21.09 -11.93 3.90
CA SER A 36 20.85 -12.69 2.67
C SER A 36 20.64 -14.19 2.95
N GLU A 37 21.42 -14.75 3.88
CA GLU A 37 21.33 -16.16 4.28
C GLU A 37 19.98 -16.47 4.94
N GLU A 38 19.52 -15.61 5.86
CA GLU A 38 18.20 -15.75 6.50
C GLU A 38 17.07 -15.67 5.47
N VAL A 39 17.20 -14.78 4.47
CA VAL A 39 16.21 -14.66 3.39
C VAL A 39 16.17 -15.90 2.52
N GLU A 40 17.31 -16.49 2.19
CA GLU A 40 17.39 -17.75 1.45
C GLU A 40 16.72 -18.90 2.22
N GLU A 41 16.94 -18.98 3.54
CA GLU A 41 16.30 -19.97 4.39
C GLU A 41 14.77 -19.79 4.43
N ILE A 42 14.29 -18.55 4.64
CA ILE A 42 12.85 -18.23 4.64
C ILE A 42 12.20 -18.63 3.31
N ILE A 43 12.83 -18.28 2.19
CA ILE A 43 12.30 -18.59 0.85
C ILE A 43 12.32 -20.09 0.58
N SER A 44 13.37 -20.80 1.00
CA SER A 44 13.48 -22.25 0.82
C SER A 44 12.38 -23.01 1.59
N ASN A 45 12.06 -22.55 2.80
CA ASN A 45 11.07 -23.17 3.67
C ASN A 45 9.63 -22.80 3.30
N LEU A 46 9.33 -21.51 3.13
CA LEU A 46 7.94 -21.02 2.99
C LEU A 46 7.59 -20.52 1.59
N LYS A 47 8.60 -20.25 0.75
CA LYS A 47 8.45 -19.67 -0.60
C LYS A 47 7.84 -18.27 -0.63
N ALA A 48 7.67 -17.61 0.52
CA ALA A 48 7.11 -16.28 0.57
C ALA A 48 7.66 -15.50 1.77
N CYS A 49 7.94 -14.22 1.55
CA CYS A 49 8.39 -13.29 2.58
C CYS A 49 7.99 -11.86 2.20
N ILE A 50 7.93 -10.99 3.19
CA ILE A 50 7.79 -9.54 3.00
C ILE A 50 8.90 -8.88 3.81
N ILE A 51 9.93 -8.39 3.13
CA ILE A 51 11.16 -7.91 3.76
C ILE A 51 11.51 -6.50 3.29
N TRP A 52 12.32 -5.80 4.09
CA TRP A 52 12.87 -4.52 3.72
C TRP A 52 14.12 -4.72 2.86
N GLY A 53 14.07 -4.31 1.60
CA GLY A 53 15.18 -4.50 0.66
C GLY A 53 16.44 -3.71 1.00
N GLY A 54 16.35 -2.69 1.85
CA GLY A 54 17.49 -1.86 2.23
C GLY A 54 18.50 -2.55 3.15
N SER A 55 18.15 -3.67 3.78
CA SER A 55 19.07 -4.41 4.66
C SER A 55 19.98 -5.39 3.91
N LEU A 56 19.73 -5.64 2.62
CA LEU A 56 20.32 -6.75 1.88
C LEU A 56 21.48 -6.34 0.95
N ASP A 57 21.94 -5.09 1.05
CA ASP A 57 22.90 -4.47 0.11
C ASP A 57 22.58 -4.77 -1.37
N ILE A 58 21.27 -4.81 -1.67
CA ILE A 58 20.77 -5.14 -2.99
C ILE A 58 20.89 -3.89 -3.86
N ALA A 59 21.67 -4.00 -4.94
CA ALA A 59 21.91 -2.93 -5.91
C ALA A 59 22.51 -1.66 -5.26
N PRO A 60 23.75 -1.71 -4.75
CA PRO A 60 24.37 -0.59 -4.01
C PRO A 60 24.45 0.70 -4.83
N ALA A 61 24.65 0.59 -6.15
CA ALA A 61 24.64 1.74 -7.05
C ALA A 61 23.28 2.46 -7.09
N ASP A 62 22.18 1.71 -6.99
CA ASP A 62 20.82 2.29 -6.92
C ASP A 62 20.65 3.13 -5.66
N SER A 63 21.14 2.64 -4.52
CA SER A 63 21.09 3.36 -3.25
C SER A 63 21.81 4.71 -3.33
N VAL A 64 23.00 4.74 -3.93
CA VAL A 64 23.77 5.99 -4.13
C VAL A 64 23.03 6.97 -5.04
N LEU A 65 22.47 6.50 -6.16
CA LEU A 65 21.71 7.35 -7.07
C LEU A 65 20.47 7.96 -6.38
N ILE A 66 19.76 7.14 -5.61
CA ILE A 66 18.59 7.57 -4.83
C ILE A 66 18.96 8.64 -3.79
N GLU A 67 20.14 8.58 -3.18
CA GLU A 67 20.61 9.61 -2.24
C GLU A 67 20.82 10.97 -2.91
N VAL A 68 21.21 10.99 -4.19
CA VAL A 68 21.37 12.22 -4.99
C VAL A 68 20.04 12.73 -5.52
N GLU A 69 19.18 11.85 -6.01
CA GLU A 69 17.85 12.16 -6.56
C GLU A 69 16.92 12.81 -5.54
N ARG A 70 16.96 12.32 -4.29
CA ARG A 70 16.02 12.70 -3.23
C ARG A 70 16.04 14.19 -2.89
N PRO A 71 17.18 14.83 -2.55
CA PRO A 71 17.22 16.27 -2.27
C PRO A 71 16.73 17.10 -3.46
N LEU A 72 16.95 16.61 -4.68
CA LEU A 72 16.59 17.30 -5.92
C LEU A 72 15.11 17.14 -6.30
N HIS A 73 14.35 16.30 -5.58
CA HIS A 73 12.96 15.96 -5.93
C HIS A 73 12.82 15.49 -7.38
N PHE A 74 13.82 14.77 -7.87
CA PHE A 74 13.97 14.39 -9.27
C PHE A 74 14.08 12.87 -9.38
N ASP A 75 13.15 12.23 -10.09
CA ASP A 75 13.09 10.77 -10.26
C ASP A 75 12.84 10.44 -11.74
N PRO A 76 13.90 10.48 -12.58
CA PRO A 76 13.77 10.33 -14.01
C PRO A 76 13.43 8.88 -14.38
N ILE A 77 12.56 8.70 -15.38
CA ILE A 77 12.14 7.37 -15.86
C ILE A 77 13.35 6.47 -16.20
N GLY A 78 14.41 7.06 -16.75
CA GLY A 78 15.64 6.36 -17.12
C GLY A 78 16.42 5.76 -15.94
N LEU A 79 16.22 6.25 -14.71
CA LEU A 79 16.80 5.68 -13.48
C LEU A 79 15.77 4.85 -12.71
N MET A 80 14.50 5.25 -12.76
CA MET A 80 13.39 4.56 -12.09
C MET A 80 13.23 3.10 -12.54
N ILE A 81 13.28 2.81 -13.85
CA ILE A 81 13.08 1.45 -14.36
C ILE A 81 14.27 0.54 -13.97
N PRO A 82 15.54 0.92 -14.23
CA PRO A 82 16.68 0.15 -13.76
C PRO A 82 16.68 -0.07 -12.25
N SER A 83 16.34 0.96 -11.45
CA SER A 83 16.19 0.86 -10.00
C SER A 83 15.24 -0.26 -9.61
N ILE A 84 14.01 -0.24 -10.15
CA ILE A 84 12.99 -1.24 -9.85
C ILE A 84 13.45 -2.64 -10.26
N LEU A 85 13.97 -2.80 -11.48
CA LEU A 85 14.35 -4.11 -12.02
C LEU A 85 15.58 -4.70 -11.33
N ALA A 86 16.62 -3.90 -11.03
CA ALA A 86 17.84 -4.37 -10.37
C ALA A 86 17.52 -5.03 -9.01
N LYS A 87 16.66 -4.40 -8.21
CA LYS A 87 16.20 -4.94 -6.91
C LYS A 87 15.36 -6.22 -7.02
N LYS A 88 14.80 -6.51 -8.19
CA LYS A 88 13.94 -7.69 -8.42
C LYS A 88 14.75 -8.83 -9.02
N LEU A 89 15.67 -8.51 -9.92
CA LEU A 89 16.64 -9.44 -10.49
C LEU A 89 17.57 -10.03 -9.44
N SER A 90 18.05 -9.21 -8.49
CA SER A 90 18.88 -9.68 -7.37
C SER A 90 18.19 -10.74 -6.50
N MET A 91 16.86 -10.67 -6.41
CA MET A 91 16.01 -11.64 -5.68
C MET A 91 15.63 -12.86 -6.54
N GLY A 92 16.23 -13.01 -7.73
CA GLY A 92 15.94 -14.09 -8.66
C GLY A 92 14.55 -14.03 -9.31
N VAL A 93 13.85 -12.89 -9.24
CA VAL A 93 12.49 -12.75 -9.76
C VAL A 93 12.48 -12.88 -11.29
N LYS A 94 11.69 -13.83 -11.81
CA LYS A 94 11.53 -14.08 -13.26
C LYS A 94 10.26 -13.47 -13.85
N LYS A 95 9.25 -13.22 -13.02
CA LYS A 95 7.94 -12.70 -13.42
C LYS A 95 7.54 -11.57 -12.48
N ILE A 96 7.12 -10.44 -13.03
CA ILE A 96 6.75 -9.26 -12.24
C ILE A 96 5.43 -8.68 -12.74
N VAL A 97 4.59 -8.23 -11.82
CA VAL A 97 3.47 -7.33 -12.12
C VAL A 97 3.77 -5.98 -11.50
N LEU A 98 3.75 -4.94 -12.32
CA LEU A 98 3.93 -3.57 -11.89
C LEU A 98 2.57 -2.88 -11.75
N ASP A 99 2.27 -2.43 -10.54
CA ASP A 99 1.16 -1.53 -10.29
C ASP A 99 1.55 -0.10 -10.69
N VAL A 100 0.78 0.51 -11.58
CA VAL A 100 1.00 1.87 -12.10
C VAL A 100 -0.19 2.75 -11.69
N PRO A 101 -0.13 3.41 -10.51
CA PRO A 101 -1.20 4.29 -10.04
C PRO A 101 -1.34 5.54 -10.93
N VAL A 102 -2.54 5.74 -11.48
CA VAL A 102 -2.89 6.85 -12.36
C VAL A 102 -3.93 7.75 -11.69
N GLY A 103 -3.68 9.06 -11.72
CA GLY A 103 -4.58 10.08 -11.23
C GLY A 103 -3.86 11.35 -10.81
N GLU A 104 -4.64 12.39 -10.46
CA GLU A 104 -4.06 13.62 -9.95
C GLU A 104 -3.28 13.36 -8.65
N GLY A 105 -2.12 14.00 -8.52
CA GLY A 105 -1.23 13.79 -7.37
C GLY A 105 -0.40 12.50 -7.41
N THR A 106 -0.50 11.67 -8.46
CA THR A 106 0.45 10.56 -8.69
C THR A 106 1.55 10.93 -9.67
N LYS A 107 2.54 10.04 -9.83
CA LYS A 107 3.59 10.16 -10.86
C LYS A 107 3.04 10.17 -12.29
N PHE A 108 1.87 9.55 -12.51
CA PHE A 108 1.24 9.42 -13.82
C PHE A 108 -0.15 10.05 -13.77
N LYS A 109 -0.25 11.31 -14.19
CA LYS A 109 -1.52 12.05 -14.12
C LYS A 109 -2.59 11.45 -15.02
N THR A 110 -2.20 11.02 -16.23
CA THR A 110 -3.13 10.50 -17.22
C THR A 110 -2.90 9.01 -17.51
N PRO A 111 -3.95 8.27 -17.94
CA PRO A 111 -3.78 6.89 -18.38
C PRO A 111 -2.80 6.75 -19.55
N MET A 112 -2.66 7.78 -20.39
CA MET A 112 -1.72 7.77 -21.50
C MET A 112 -0.27 7.77 -21.01
N ASP A 113 0.05 8.57 -20.00
CA ASP A 113 1.39 8.61 -19.41
C ASP A 113 1.74 7.28 -18.73
N GLY A 114 0.78 6.72 -17.99
CA GLY A 114 0.92 5.39 -17.39
C GLY A 114 1.17 4.29 -18.42
N LYS A 115 0.46 4.31 -19.56
CA LYS A 115 0.66 3.35 -20.66
C LYS A 115 2.04 3.46 -21.29
N LYS A 116 2.50 4.70 -21.57
CA LYS A 116 3.84 4.94 -22.13
C LYS A 116 4.92 4.35 -21.21
N PHE A 117 4.83 4.62 -19.91
CA PHE A 117 5.74 4.07 -18.93
C PHE A 117 5.65 2.54 -18.84
N ALA A 118 4.45 1.97 -18.80
CA ALA A 118 4.24 0.52 -18.75
C ALA A 118 4.84 -0.20 -19.95
N HIS A 119 4.68 0.33 -21.16
CA HIS A 119 5.27 -0.25 -22.38
C HIS A 119 6.79 -0.23 -22.32
N LEU A 120 7.38 0.90 -21.93
CA LEU A 120 8.83 1.03 -21.77
C LEU A 120 9.35 0.08 -20.68
N PHE A 121 8.65 -0.04 -19.56
CA PHE A 121 9.00 -0.96 -18.48
C PHE A 121 9.01 -2.41 -18.97
N LYS A 122 7.96 -2.84 -19.69
CA LYS A 122 7.88 -4.20 -20.24
C LYS A 122 9.00 -4.48 -21.24
N GLN A 123 9.32 -3.52 -22.11
CA GLN A 123 10.42 -3.65 -23.07
C GLN A 123 11.78 -3.81 -22.37
N ILE A 124 12.06 -2.98 -21.35
CA ILE A 124 13.34 -3.07 -20.61
C ILE A 124 13.40 -4.35 -19.78
N ALA A 125 12.29 -4.77 -19.17
CA ALA A 125 12.21 -6.01 -18.41
C ALA A 125 12.49 -7.24 -19.29
N ASP A 126 11.94 -7.28 -20.50
CA ASP A 126 12.18 -8.36 -21.47
C ASP A 126 13.67 -8.44 -21.87
N ASN A 127 14.30 -7.29 -22.12
CA ASN A 127 15.74 -7.20 -22.44
C ASN A 127 16.66 -7.75 -21.34
N VAL A 128 16.18 -7.82 -20.09
CA VAL A 128 16.93 -8.39 -18.95
C VAL A 128 16.38 -9.75 -18.50
N GLY A 129 15.53 -10.38 -19.32
CA GLY A 129 15.02 -11.74 -19.10
C GLY A 129 13.94 -11.85 -18.02
N VAL A 130 13.19 -10.78 -17.78
CA VAL A 130 12.07 -10.74 -16.83
C VAL A 130 10.76 -10.57 -17.58
N VAL A 131 9.83 -11.51 -17.40
CA VAL A 131 8.48 -11.39 -17.95
C VAL A 131 7.71 -10.41 -17.08
N ALA A 132 7.42 -9.23 -17.61
CA ALA A 132 6.68 -8.19 -16.91
C ALA A 132 5.27 -8.03 -17.46
N ASP A 133 4.32 -7.82 -16.55
CA ASP A 133 3.04 -7.21 -16.88
C ASP A 133 2.79 -5.95 -16.06
N CYS A 134 1.87 -5.11 -16.51
CA CYS A 134 1.60 -3.81 -15.88
C CYS A 134 0.11 -3.58 -15.74
N ALA A 135 -0.33 -3.22 -14.54
CA ALA A 135 -1.70 -2.87 -14.24
C ALA A 135 -1.79 -1.37 -13.96
N LEU A 136 -2.49 -0.64 -14.83
CA LEU A 136 -2.84 0.75 -14.53
C LEU A 136 -3.97 0.74 -13.50
N THR A 137 -3.75 1.33 -12.33
CA THR A 137 -4.74 1.36 -11.26
C THR A 137 -5.17 2.78 -10.94
N LEU A 138 -6.43 2.92 -10.54
CA LEU A 138 -7.02 4.22 -10.25
C LEU A 138 -6.58 4.70 -8.85
N ALA A 139 -6.12 5.95 -8.75
CA ALA A 139 -5.50 6.48 -7.53
C ALA A 139 -6.04 7.87 -7.10
N HIS A 140 -7.25 8.21 -7.52
CA HIS A 140 -7.93 9.46 -7.16
C HIS A 140 -8.29 9.60 -5.67
N GLN A 141 -8.30 8.51 -4.91
CA GLN A 141 -8.55 8.50 -3.46
C GLN A 141 -7.72 7.38 -2.80
N PRO A 142 -7.58 7.36 -1.47
CA PRO A 142 -6.78 6.33 -0.81
C PRO A 142 -7.33 4.93 -1.09
N ILE A 143 -6.47 3.92 -1.13
CA ILE A 143 -6.93 2.52 -1.11
C ILE A 143 -7.20 2.15 0.34
N GLY A 144 -8.34 1.49 0.59
CA GLY A 144 -8.76 1.15 1.95
C GLY A 144 -9.22 2.39 2.72
N HIS A 145 -9.39 2.25 4.03
CA HIS A 145 -9.86 3.31 4.92
C HIS A 145 -8.76 3.81 5.86
N CYS A 146 -7.60 3.19 5.84
CA CYS A 146 -6.56 3.37 6.83
C CYS A 146 -5.25 3.81 6.18
N ILE A 147 -4.60 4.81 6.76
CA ILE A 147 -3.32 5.34 6.28
C ILE A 147 -2.37 5.49 7.46
N GLY A 148 -1.22 4.80 7.39
CA GLY A 148 -0.22 4.74 8.47
C GLY A 148 0.10 3.29 8.87
N PRO A 149 1.32 3.00 9.37
CA PRO A 149 1.81 1.62 9.47
C PRO A 149 0.92 0.66 10.27
N ALA A 150 0.58 1.01 11.52
CA ALA A 150 -0.20 0.12 12.38
C ALA A 150 -1.65 -0.01 11.92
N ILE A 151 -2.26 1.09 11.49
CA ILE A 151 -3.67 1.09 11.08
C ILE A 151 -3.87 0.41 9.72
N GLU A 152 -2.89 0.49 8.81
CA GLU A 152 -2.87 -0.29 7.57
C GLU A 152 -2.64 -1.78 7.84
N ALA A 153 -1.72 -2.13 8.75
CA ALA A 153 -1.50 -3.52 9.15
C ALA A 153 -2.78 -4.13 9.76
N GLN A 154 -3.48 -3.36 10.60
CA GLN A 154 -4.76 -3.73 11.16
C GLN A 154 -5.83 -3.95 10.08
N GLU A 155 -5.97 -3.04 9.12
CA GLU A 155 -6.94 -3.17 8.03
C GLU A 155 -6.63 -4.37 7.12
N ALA A 156 -5.36 -4.58 6.77
CA ALA A 156 -4.94 -5.70 5.93
C ALA A 156 -5.17 -7.05 6.65
N LEU A 157 -4.83 -7.14 7.93
CA LEU A 157 -5.03 -8.35 8.72
C LEU A 157 -6.53 -8.63 8.96
N THR A 158 -7.33 -7.57 9.16
CA THR A 158 -8.80 -7.67 9.24
C THR A 158 -9.37 -8.26 7.97
N LEU A 159 -8.97 -7.75 6.79
CA LEU A 159 -9.42 -8.28 5.51
C LEU A 159 -8.99 -9.74 5.28
N LEU A 160 -7.75 -10.08 5.64
CA LEU A 160 -7.26 -11.45 5.49
C LEU A 160 -8.09 -12.41 6.35
N ARG A 161 -8.37 -12.03 7.60
CA ARG A 161 -9.15 -12.84 8.56
C ARG A 161 -10.63 -12.93 8.18
N ASP A 162 -11.22 -11.83 7.74
CA ASP A 162 -12.63 -11.74 7.34
C ASP A 162 -12.79 -10.93 6.05
N TYR A 163 -13.11 -11.64 4.96
CA TYR A 163 -13.33 -11.05 3.64
C TYR A 163 -14.43 -9.98 3.63
N ALA A 164 -15.49 -10.15 4.44
CA ALA A 164 -16.63 -9.23 4.46
C ALA A 164 -16.33 -7.94 5.24
N ALA A 165 -15.35 -7.97 6.14
CA ALA A 165 -14.94 -6.82 6.94
C ALA A 165 -13.96 -5.87 6.20
N GLY A 166 -13.36 -6.32 5.10
CA GLY A 166 -12.36 -5.53 4.38
C GLY A 166 -12.97 -4.51 3.40
N PRO A 167 -12.29 -3.37 3.16
CA PRO A 167 -12.76 -2.39 2.18
C PRO A 167 -12.72 -2.95 0.75
N ASN A 168 -13.82 -2.76 0.00
CA ASN A 168 -13.91 -3.20 -1.40
C ASN A 168 -12.76 -2.68 -2.28
N SER A 169 -12.30 -1.44 -2.09
CA SER A 169 -11.15 -0.90 -2.84
C SER A 169 -9.87 -1.72 -2.65
N LEU A 170 -9.65 -2.23 -1.44
CA LEU A 170 -8.47 -3.04 -1.12
C LEU A 170 -8.64 -4.46 -1.67
N ILE A 171 -9.84 -5.05 -1.53
CA ILE A 171 -10.19 -6.35 -2.09
C ILE A 171 -10.00 -6.36 -3.60
N GLU A 172 -10.64 -5.44 -4.32
CA GLU A 172 -10.62 -5.41 -5.79
C GLU A 172 -9.20 -5.21 -6.31
N LYS A 173 -8.46 -4.23 -5.78
CA LYS A 173 -7.07 -3.97 -6.23
C LYS A 173 -6.14 -5.15 -5.92
N SER A 174 -6.17 -5.68 -4.70
CA SER A 174 -5.27 -6.77 -4.30
C SER A 174 -5.56 -8.07 -5.06
N THR A 175 -6.84 -8.40 -5.28
CA THR A 175 -7.22 -9.61 -6.02
C THR A 175 -6.97 -9.47 -7.52
N SER A 176 -7.11 -8.27 -8.11
CA SER A 176 -6.76 -8.02 -9.51
C SER A 176 -5.26 -8.23 -9.75
N LEU A 177 -4.41 -7.60 -8.93
CA LEU A 177 -2.95 -7.75 -9.04
C LEU A 177 -2.49 -9.19 -8.77
N ALA A 178 -3.08 -9.84 -7.75
CA ALA A 178 -2.80 -11.24 -7.47
C ALA A 178 -3.24 -12.16 -8.62
N GLY A 179 -4.37 -11.85 -9.27
CA GLY A 179 -4.89 -12.59 -10.41
C GLY A 179 -3.92 -12.62 -11.58
N ILE A 180 -3.39 -11.47 -11.98
CA ILE A 180 -2.39 -11.38 -13.05
C ILE A 180 -1.17 -12.25 -12.70
N ILE A 181 -0.67 -12.20 -11.46
CA ILE A 181 0.47 -13.03 -11.04
C ILE A 181 0.11 -14.53 -11.04
N LEU A 182 -1.12 -14.90 -10.65
CA LEU A 182 -1.57 -16.30 -10.68
C LEU A 182 -1.64 -16.85 -12.11
N GLU A 183 -2.10 -16.04 -13.06
CA GLU A 183 -2.14 -16.38 -14.48
C GLU A 183 -0.72 -16.49 -15.06
N MET A 184 0.11 -15.47 -14.84
CA MET A 184 1.52 -15.49 -15.24
C MET A 184 2.27 -16.68 -14.63
N GLY A 185 1.92 -17.06 -13.40
CA GLY A 185 2.48 -18.20 -12.68
C GLY A 185 1.93 -19.57 -13.09
N GLY A 186 0.98 -19.62 -14.04
CA GLY A 186 0.35 -20.86 -14.51
C GLY A 186 -0.55 -21.54 -13.47
N LYS A 187 -1.02 -20.81 -12.45
CA LYS A 187 -1.95 -21.31 -11.42
C LYS A 187 -3.41 -21.07 -11.76
N ALA A 188 -3.69 -20.08 -12.59
CA ALA A 188 -5.01 -19.78 -13.12
C ALA A 188 -4.96 -19.76 -14.65
N LYS A 189 -6.10 -20.04 -15.29
CA LYS A 189 -6.28 -19.79 -16.72
C LYS A 189 -6.37 -18.28 -16.97
N PRO A 190 -6.06 -17.80 -18.19
CA PRO A 190 -6.29 -16.41 -18.57
C PRO A 190 -7.69 -15.94 -18.18
N ASP A 191 -7.79 -14.73 -17.63
CA ASP A 191 -9.03 -14.08 -17.17
C ASP A 191 -9.74 -14.74 -15.96
N GLU A 192 -9.25 -15.87 -15.44
CA GLU A 192 -9.78 -16.53 -14.24
C GLU A 192 -8.98 -16.16 -12.97
N GLY A 193 -7.87 -15.44 -13.09
CA GLY A 193 -6.94 -15.17 -12.00
C GLY A 193 -7.55 -14.37 -10.85
N GLN A 194 -8.32 -13.32 -11.16
CA GLN A 194 -8.95 -12.49 -10.11
C GLN A 194 -9.98 -13.31 -9.33
N LEU A 195 -10.77 -14.15 -10.01
CA LEU A 195 -11.76 -15.02 -9.38
C LEU A 195 -11.08 -16.00 -8.43
N MET A 196 -9.99 -16.64 -8.88
CA MET A 196 -9.19 -17.53 -8.04
C MET A 196 -8.59 -16.79 -6.83
N ALA A 197 -8.10 -15.56 -7.01
CA ALA A 197 -7.56 -14.75 -5.93
C ALA A 197 -8.63 -14.39 -4.89
N LYS A 198 -9.85 -14.02 -5.33
CA LYS A 198 -10.99 -13.77 -4.44
C LYS A 198 -11.36 -15.03 -3.65
N GLU A 199 -11.36 -16.19 -4.29
CA GLU A 199 -11.65 -17.46 -3.63
C GLU A 199 -10.60 -17.82 -2.57
N ILE A 200 -9.31 -17.68 -2.88
CA ILE A 200 -8.22 -17.90 -1.91
C ILE A 200 -8.33 -16.98 -0.69
N LEU A 201 -8.78 -15.73 -0.91
CA LEU A 201 -8.98 -14.76 0.16
C LEU A 201 -10.20 -15.14 1.01
N ARG A 202 -11.36 -15.42 0.36
CA ARG A 202 -12.60 -15.83 1.02
C ARG A 202 -12.46 -17.12 1.81
N SER A 203 -11.70 -18.09 1.30
CA SER A 203 -11.54 -19.39 1.96
C SER A 203 -10.58 -19.36 3.15
N GLY A 204 -10.01 -18.20 3.53
CA GLY A 204 -9.04 -18.07 4.62
C GLY A 204 -7.64 -18.63 4.33
N LYS A 205 -7.41 -19.18 3.12
CA LYS A 205 -6.08 -19.73 2.74
C LYS A 205 -5.01 -18.64 2.72
N ALA A 206 -5.37 -17.42 2.29
CA ALA A 206 -4.47 -16.27 2.35
C ALA A 206 -4.07 -15.92 3.79
N TYR A 207 -5.03 -15.92 4.73
CA TYR A 207 -4.78 -15.64 6.14
C TYR A 207 -3.86 -16.69 6.77
N LYS A 208 -4.14 -17.99 6.55
CA LYS A 208 -3.27 -19.06 7.03
C LYS A 208 -1.83 -18.89 6.53
N LYS A 209 -1.65 -18.59 5.24
CA LYS A 209 -0.32 -18.34 4.67
C LYS A 209 0.34 -17.08 5.26
N MET A 210 -0.43 -16.03 5.58
CA MET A 210 0.11 -14.85 6.26
C MET A 210 0.60 -15.19 7.68
N LYS A 211 -0.13 -16.03 8.43
CA LYS A 211 0.33 -16.52 9.74
C LYS A 211 1.67 -17.23 9.65
N GLU A 212 1.84 -18.11 8.66
CA GLU A 212 3.11 -18.79 8.40
C GLU A 212 4.24 -17.79 8.05
N ILE A 213 3.94 -16.73 7.29
CA ILE A 213 4.92 -15.67 6.97
C ILE A 213 5.32 -14.90 8.23
N ILE A 214 4.36 -14.55 9.08
CA ILE A 214 4.60 -13.85 10.34
C ILE A 214 5.49 -14.72 11.25
N GLU A 215 5.17 -16.00 11.40
CA GLU A 215 5.90 -16.96 12.23
C GLU A 215 7.36 -17.11 11.78
N ILE A 216 7.60 -17.39 10.50
CA ILE A 216 8.96 -17.61 9.99
C ILE A 216 9.82 -16.34 10.03
N GLN A 217 9.19 -15.16 9.98
CA GLN A 217 9.87 -13.89 10.12
C GLN A 217 10.08 -13.48 11.59
N GLY A 218 9.67 -14.32 12.56
CA GLY A 218 9.89 -14.09 14.00
C GLY A 218 8.80 -13.23 14.68
N GLY A 219 7.65 -13.04 14.03
CA GLY A 219 6.46 -12.41 14.63
C GLY A 219 5.55 -13.43 15.34
N ASN A 220 4.50 -12.94 15.99
CA ASN A 220 3.48 -13.79 16.62
C ASN A 220 2.39 -14.16 15.59
N PRO A 221 2.27 -15.43 15.15
CA PRO A 221 1.26 -15.82 14.16
C PRO A 221 -0.18 -15.70 14.68
N GLU A 222 -0.40 -15.68 15.99
CA GLU A 222 -1.73 -15.54 16.59
C GLU A 222 -2.13 -14.07 16.81
N ILE A 223 -1.32 -13.10 16.36
CA ILE A 223 -1.67 -11.69 16.45
C ILE A 223 -3.01 -11.43 15.76
N THR A 224 -3.88 -10.73 16.47
CA THR A 224 -5.18 -10.30 15.98
C THR A 224 -5.16 -8.81 15.61
N PRO A 225 -6.00 -8.37 14.66
CA PRO A 225 -6.14 -6.95 14.33
C PRO A 225 -6.38 -6.06 15.55
N GLU A 226 -7.15 -6.54 16.53
CA GLU A 226 -7.50 -5.80 17.75
C GLU A 226 -6.30 -5.57 18.70
N GLU A 227 -5.30 -6.45 18.67
CA GLU A 227 -4.09 -6.32 19.49
C GLU A 227 -3.09 -5.30 18.92
N ILE A 228 -3.25 -4.90 17.66
CA ILE A 228 -2.39 -3.91 17.01
C ILE A 228 -2.64 -2.53 17.64
N LYS A 229 -1.64 -2.04 18.36
CA LYS A 229 -1.72 -0.79 19.11
C LYS A 229 -1.75 0.42 18.17
N LEU A 230 -2.78 1.25 18.32
CA LEU A 230 -2.85 2.57 17.72
C LEU A 230 -2.41 3.66 18.71
N GLY A 231 -2.21 4.87 18.20
CA GLY A 231 -1.74 6.01 18.99
C GLY A 231 -2.73 6.35 20.12
N PRO A 232 -2.25 6.56 21.37
CA PRO A 232 -3.11 6.83 22.52
C PRO A 232 -3.83 8.18 22.43
N HIS A 233 -3.32 9.12 21.63
CA HIS A 233 -3.98 10.40 21.38
C HIS A 233 -4.73 10.32 20.06
N LYS A 234 -6.04 10.58 20.09
CA LYS A 234 -6.87 10.65 18.89
C LYS A 234 -7.68 11.93 18.82
N LYS A 235 -7.92 12.40 17.61
CA LYS A 235 -8.87 13.49 17.30
C LYS A 235 -9.85 13.00 16.25
N GLU A 236 -11.13 13.11 16.55
CA GLU A 236 -12.22 12.75 15.65
C GLU A 236 -12.82 14.01 15.04
N PHE A 237 -13.17 13.92 13.76
CA PHE A 237 -13.76 15.00 12.99
C PHE A 237 -15.11 14.54 12.44
N TYR A 238 -16.06 15.45 12.51
CA TYR A 238 -17.46 15.23 12.21
C TYR A 238 -17.91 16.16 11.10
N SER A 239 -18.83 15.72 10.26
CA SER A 239 -19.40 16.54 9.21
C SER A 239 -20.24 17.66 9.80
N ASN A 240 -20.04 18.89 9.35
CA ASN A 240 -20.81 20.07 9.77
C ASN A 240 -22.07 20.30 8.94
N LYS A 241 -22.26 19.53 7.86
CA LYS A 241 -23.43 19.62 6.98
C LYS A 241 -23.73 18.27 6.35
N SER A 242 -24.95 18.11 5.86
CA SER A 242 -25.32 16.94 5.04
C SER A 242 -24.92 17.16 3.58
N GLY A 243 -24.52 16.11 2.88
CA GLY A 243 -24.15 16.18 1.46
C GLY A 243 -23.52 14.88 0.94
N HIS A 244 -23.02 14.91 -0.30
CA HIS A 244 -22.26 13.81 -0.89
C HIS A 244 -20.77 14.14 -0.92
N ILE A 245 -19.92 13.15 -0.65
CA ILE A 245 -18.47 13.30 -0.82
C ILE A 245 -18.17 13.33 -2.31
N THR A 246 -17.75 14.48 -2.81
CA THR A 246 -17.36 14.66 -4.22
C THR A 246 -15.90 14.37 -4.45
N GLU A 247 -15.05 14.50 -3.42
CA GLU A 247 -13.62 14.29 -3.53
C GLU A 247 -12.99 13.94 -2.16
N VAL A 248 -11.90 13.17 -2.19
CA VAL A 248 -11.05 12.87 -1.04
C VAL A 248 -9.60 13.18 -1.40
N ASP A 249 -9.04 14.25 -0.83
CA ASP A 249 -7.72 14.77 -1.19
C ASP A 249 -6.59 13.95 -0.54
N ASN A 250 -5.88 13.17 -1.37
CA ASN A 250 -4.73 12.36 -0.96
C ASN A 250 -3.55 13.19 -0.42
N SER A 251 -3.31 14.39 -0.97
CA SER A 251 -2.21 15.27 -0.55
C SER A 251 -2.44 15.77 0.88
N ILE A 252 -3.66 16.22 1.18
CA ILE A 252 -4.03 16.66 2.53
C ILE A 252 -3.94 15.49 3.51
N ILE A 253 -4.45 14.31 3.16
CA ILE A 253 -4.33 13.09 3.99
C ILE A 253 -2.87 12.77 4.30
N ASN A 254 -2.00 12.80 3.30
CA ASN A 254 -0.57 12.54 3.45
C ASN A 254 0.10 13.57 4.38
N GLN A 255 -0.23 14.86 4.25
CA GLN A 255 0.30 15.91 5.12
C GLN A 255 -0.14 15.72 6.57
N ILE A 256 -1.42 15.39 6.80
CA ILE A 256 -1.97 15.16 8.13
C ILE A 256 -1.33 13.93 8.77
N ALA A 257 -1.26 12.80 8.06
CA ALA A 257 -0.66 11.57 8.59
C ALA A 257 0.81 11.76 8.97
N LYS A 258 1.60 12.42 8.12
CA LYS A 258 3.00 12.77 8.44
C LYS A 258 3.10 13.69 9.65
N ALA A 259 2.26 14.72 9.73
CA ALA A 259 2.24 15.62 10.87
C ALA A 259 1.84 14.91 12.18
N ALA A 260 0.99 13.89 12.10
CA ALA A 260 0.60 13.04 13.23
C ALA A 260 1.77 12.15 13.70
N GLY A 261 2.73 11.85 12.82
CA GLY A 261 3.99 11.18 13.17
C GLY A 261 4.38 10.01 12.27
N CYS A 262 3.60 9.70 11.23
CA CYS A 262 3.93 8.62 10.30
C CYS A 262 5.14 8.97 9.42
N PRO A 263 5.94 7.98 8.96
CA PRO A 263 5.89 6.56 9.33
C PRO A 263 6.59 6.26 10.67
N TYR A 264 7.44 7.16 11.17
CA TYR A 264 8.36 6.90 12.29
C TYR A 264 7.65 6.46 13.57
N SER A 265 6.49 7.04 13.85
CA SER A 265 5.59 6.52 14.87
C SER A 265 4.59 5.59 14.20
N LYS A 266 4.86 4.28 14.25
CA LYS A 266 4.02 3.24 13.63
C LYS A 266 2.55 3.30 14.07
N THR A 267 2.32 3.66 15.33
CA THR A 267 0.98 3.77 15.93
C THR A 267 0.21 5.02 15.50
N SER A 268 0.88 5.98 14.85
CA SER A 268 0.23 7.16 14.28
C SER A 268 -0.37 6.82 12.92
N GLY A 269 -1.46 7.49 12.55
CA GLY A 269 -2.15 7.25 11.30
C GLY A 269 -3.44 8.05 11.20
N VAL A 270 -4.14 7.89 10.09
CA VAL A 270 -5.45 8.49 9.86
C VAL A 270 -6.42 7.44 9.33
N GLN A 271 -7.69 7.58 9.72
CA GLN A 271 -8.78 6.73 9.27
C GLN A 271 -9.85 7.58 8.61
N ILE A 272 -10.34 7.14 7.45
CA ILE A 272 -11.44 7.75 6.72
C ILE A 272 -12.64 6.81 6.75
N TYR A 273 -13.82 7.29 7.16
CA TYR A 273 -14.99 6.42 7.34
C TYR A 273 -15.91 6.38 6.12
N LYS A 274 -15.74 7.35 5.21
CA LYS A 274 -16.59 7.55 4.05
C LYS A 274 -15.71 7.90 2.85
N LYS A 275 -16.11 7.40 1.68
CA LYS A 275 -15.39 7.51 0.41
C LYS A 275 -16.15 8.39 -0.56
N GLN A 276 -15.50 8.75 -1.67
CA GLN A 276 -16.18 9.47 -2.75
C GLN A 276 -17.47 8.76 -3.17
N GLY A 277 -18.53 9.53 -3.41
CA GLY A 277 -19.88 9.06 -3.73
C GLY A 277 -20.75 8.76 -2.50
N ALA A 278 -20.17 8.59 -1.32
CA ALA A 278 -20.96 8.34 -0.11
C ALA A 278 -21.75 9.57 0.32
N MET A 279 -22.99 9.36 0.75
CA MET A 279 -23.78 10.36 1.47
C MET A 279 -23.29 10.45 2.92
N VAL A 280 -23.20 11.68 3.41
CA VAL A 280 -22.81 12.04 4.77
C VAL A 280 -23.90 12.92 5.35
N LYS A 281 -24.32 12.65 6.58
CA LYS A 281 -25.22 13.50 7.35
C LYS A 281 -24.43 14.45 8.24
N GLU A 282 -25.02 15.58 8.58
CA GLU A 282 -24.49 16.43 9.64
C GLU A 282 -24.34 15.61 10.94
N GLY A 283 -23.19 15.74 11.61
CA GLY A 283 -22.83 14.96 12.78
C GLY A 283 -22.23 13.59 12.49
N ASP A 284 -22.14 13.14 11.24
CA ASP A 284 -21.45 11.88 10.92
C ASP A 284 -19.95 12.01 11.16
N LYS A 285 -19.33 10.99 11.77
CA LYS A 285 -17.87 10.90 11.89
C LYS A 285 -17.26 10.59 10.52
N ILE A 286 -16.36 11.46 10.04
CA ILE A 286 -15.81 11.37 8.68
C ILE A 286 -14.32 11.03 8.67
N PHE A 287 -13.58 11.42 9.71
CA PHE A 287 -12.13 11.31 9.74
C PHE A 287 -11.63 11.21 11.19
N THR A 288 -10.63 10.35 11.43
CA THR A 288 -9.94 10.27 12.72
C THR A 288 -8.44 10.35 12.51
N ILE A 289 -7.75 11.13 13.35
CA ILE A 289 -6.29 11.16 13.43
C ILE A 289 -5.85 10.43 14.70
N TYR A 290 -4.89 9.53 14.57
CA TYR A 290 -4.21 8.86 15.67
C TYR A 290 -2.76 9.33 15.74
N SER A 291 -2.25 9.56 16.95
CA SER A 291 -0.86 9.95 17.17
C SER A 291 -0.29 9.38 18.47
N SER A 292 1.01 9.09 18.46
CA SER A 292 1.77 8.80 19.68
C SER A 292 2.05 10.01 20.55
N SER A 293 1.85 11.23 20.06
CA SER A 293 2.18 12.46 20.76
C SER A 293 1.08 13.49 20.64
N ASN A 294 0.61 14.02 21.77
CA ASN A 294 -0.38 15.10 21.79
C ASN A 294 0.09 16.35 21.01
N THR A 295 1.39 16.66 21.05
CA THR A 295 1.97 17.80 20.31
C THR A 295 1.88 17.59 18.79
N LYS A 296 2.19 16.37 18.32
CA LYS A 296 2.06 16.01 16.90
C LYS A 296 0.60 15.98 16.46
N LEU A 297 -0.30 15.46 17.30
CA LEU A 297 -1.74 15.49 17.05
C LEU A 297 -2.25 16.92 16.84
N LYS A 298 -1.88 17.86 17.73
CA LYS A 298 -2.24 19.29 17.59
C LYS A 298 -1.71 19.90 16.30
N ARG A 299 -0.51 19.49 15.84
CA ARG A 299 0.04 19.94 14.54
C ARG A 299 -0.78 19.41 13.36
N ALA A 300 -1.16 18.14 13.41
CA ALA A 300 -2.01 17.52 12.39
C ALA A 300 -3.40 18.15 12.33
N GLU A 301 -4.00 18.44 13.50
CA GLU A 301 -5.27 19.15 13.62
C GLU A 301 -5.22 20.56 13.01
N LYS A 302 -4.12 21.30 13.24
CA LYS A 302 -3.92 22.62 12.60
C LYS A 302 -3.91 22.53 11.06
N ILE A 303 -3.34 21.47 10.49
CA ILE A 303 -3.35 21.27 9.04
C ILE A 303 -4.79 21.03 8.58
N TYR A 304 -5.52 20.12 9.23
CA TYR A 304 -6.93 19.85 8.92
C TYR A 304 -7.76 21.15 8.92
N ASN A 305 -7.65 21.95 9.99
CA ASN A 305 -8.44 23.19 10.12
C ASN A 305 -8.07 24.23 9.06
N ARG A 306 -6.78 24.33 8.71
CA ARG A 306 -6.30 25.29 7.69
C ARG A 306 -6.75 24.91 6.28
N THR A 307 -6.82 23.63 5.95
CA THR A 307 -7.19 23.17 4.61
C THR A 307 -8.69 22.92 4.44
N GLY A 308 -9.48 22.99 5.52
CA GLY A 308 -10.89 22.57 5.52
C GLY A 308 -11.09 21.05 5.54
N GLY A 309 -10.03 20.29 5.86
CA GLY A 309 -10.03 18.83 5.86
C GLY A 309 -9.84 18.20 4.48
N PRO A 310 -9.63 16.86 4.41
CA PRO A 310 -9.43 16.15 3.16
C PRO A 310 -10.72 15.68 2.47
N ILE A 311 -11.87 15.80 3.12
CA ILE A 311 -13.15 15.29 2.63
C ILE A 311 -13.98 16.47 2.13
N ILE A 312 -14.23 16.52 0.83
CA ILE A 312 -14.94 17.62 0.18
C ILE A 312 -16.39 17.21 -0.06
N LEU A 313 -17.31 18.00 0.49
CA LEU A 313 -18.75 17.82 0.31
C LEU A 313 -19.28 18.73 -0.78
N GLY A 314 -20.05 18.15 -1.70
CA GLY A 314 -20.77 18.86 -2.76
C GLY A 314 -22.20 18.36 -2.93
N GLY A 315 -23.00 19.16 -3.61
CA GLY A 315 -24.28 18.73 -4.16
C GLY A 315 -24.07 18.07 -5.53
N MET A 316 -24.97 17.17 -5.93
CA MET A 316 -24.97 16.62 -7.31
C MET A 316 -25.39 17.67 -8.35
N LEU A 317 -26.08 18.72 -7.90
CA LEU A 317 -26.39 19.91 -8.69
C LEU A 317 -25.43 21.01 -8.28
N ILE A 318 -24.52 21.36 -9.18
CA ILE A 318 -23.45 22.35 -8.94
C ILE A 318 -24.03 23.76 -8.98
N GLU A 319 -24.86 24.05 -9.97
CA GLU A 319 -25.53 25.35 -10.13
C GLU A 319 -26.80 25.19 -10.98
N ARG A 320 -27.86 25.94 -10.67
CA ARG A 320 -29.03 26.09 -11.52
C ARG A 320 -28.87 27.41 -12.27
N ILE A 321 -28.61 27.32 -13.58
CA ILE A 321 -28.58 28.47 -14.48
C ILE A 321 -30.01 28.87 -14.85
#